data_AF-D2RYL1-F1
#
_entry.id   AF-D2RYL1-F1
#
_cell.length_a   1.000
_cell.length_b   1.000
_cell.length_c   1.000
_cell.angle_alpha   90.00
_cell.angle_beta   90.00
_cell.angle_gamma   90.00
#
_symmetry.space_group_name_H-M   'P 1'
#
loop_
_entity.id
_entity.type
_entity.pdbx_description
1 polymer ?
#
loop_
_entity_poly.entity_id
_entity_poly.type
_entity_poly.pdbx_seq_one_letter_code
_entity_poly.pdbx_strand_id
1 'polypeptide(L)'
;MPERDSELPTRALEDIAYLSRSANRVVILTELTEGQYSRGTLANQTDVSRATLDRIINELEERGWAKRTTEGNYAATAHGQHLMRRFKPFIESVETLHRLDDVLTWLPIDELSIGLEHFNDAVVRRPESEDPVEAIGFINDLLGNTSEFRVLAHLAPPEPLGATLHERVTARQMTMNGVITDELVEFLGSTPKRAKRWRALVEAGSELRQHEGPIPCNLWIFDETVLIKKSGPEPIDESYGVPIVSENDTVRSWAHDLIDEWMNAASPIDASAFEADPTAPGADSSGE
;
A
#
# COMPACT_ATOMS: atom_id res chain seq x y z
N MET A 1 -27.49 33.88 -7.30
CA MET A 1 -26.52 32.86 -7.76
C MET A 1 -27.32 31.80 -8.48
N PRO A 2 -27.08 31.50 -9.76
CA PRO A 2 -27.85 30.48 -10.44
C PRO A 2 -27.38 29.10 -9.94
N GLU A 3 -28.34 28.28 -9.53
CA GLU A 3 -28.18 26.83 -9.37
C GLU A 3 -27.61 26.29 -10.68
N ARG A 4 -26.41 25.69 -10.63
CA ARG A 4 -25.90 24.94 -11.77
C ARG A 4 -26.62 23.60 -11.76
N ASP A 5 -27.38 23.34 -12.83
CA ASP A 5 -27.96 22.04 -13.13
C ASP A 5 -26.94 20.93 -12.91
N SER A 6 -27.31 20.01 -12.03
CA SER A 6 -26.57 18.81 -11.65
C SER A 6 -26.76 17.66 -12.64
N GLU A 7 -26.93 17.95 -13.93
CA GLU A 7 -27.02 16.91 -14.95
C GLU A 7 -25.62 16.57 -15.46
N LEU A 8 -25.21 15.32 -15.24
CA LEU A 8 -23.98 14.80 -15.81
C LEU A 8 -24.06 14.90 -17.35
N PRO A 9 -22.97 15.33 -18.03
CA PRO A 9 -22.99 15.51 -19.48
C PRO A 9 -23.22 14.17 -20.18
N THR A 10 -24.40 13.98 -20.79
CA THR A 10 -24.86 12.73 -21.42
C THR A 10 -23.85 12.13 -22.38
N ARG A 11 -23.20 12.96 -23.21
CA ARG A 11 -22.17 12.51 -24.16
C ARG A 11 -20.95 11.88 -23.47
N ALA A 12 -20.53 12.42 -22.33
CA ALA A 12 -19.42 11.85 -21.57
C ALA A 12 -19.80 10.48 -21.00
N LEU A 13 -21.03 10.33 -20.51
CA LEU A 13 -21.55 9.03 -20.05
C LEU A 13 -21.67 8.02 -21.19
N GLU A 14 -22.05 8.44 -22.40
CA GLU A 14 -22.09 7.58 -23.58
C GLU A 14 -20.70 7.10 -24.00
N ASP A 15 -19.69 7.98 -23.94
CA ASP A 15 -18.30 7.65 -24.25
C ASP A 15 -17.71 6.67 -23.23
N ILE A 16 -17.96 6.90 -21.93
CA ILE A 16 -17.61 5.94 -20.87
C ILE A 16 -18.34 4.62 -21.10
N ALA A 17 -19.65 4.63 -21.35
CA ALA A 17 -20.44 3.43 -21.59
C ALA A 17 -19.98 2.68 -22.84
N TYR A 18 -19.49 3.38 -23.86
CA TYR A 18 -18.91 2.75 -25.03
C TYR A 18 -17.68 1.93 -24.65
N LEU A 19 -16.72 2.52 -23.93
CA LEU A 19 -15.50 1.82 -23.50
C LEU A 19 -15.80 0.70 -22.49
N SER A 20 -16.60 0.99 -21.45
CA SER A 20 -16.84 0.05 -20.35
C SER A 20 -17.63 -1.20 -20.74
N ARG A 21 -18.39 -1.17 -21.85
CA ARG A 21 -19.15 -2.33 -22.35
C ARG A 21 -18.32 -3.38 -23.08
N SER A 22 -17.02 -3.19 -23.26
CA SER A 22 -16.17 -4.18 -23.92
C SER A 22 -14.70 -4.02 -23.53
N ALA A 23 -14.13 -5.04 -22.87
CA ALA A 23 -12.71 -5.12 -22.58
C ALA A 23 -11.85 -4.92 -23.84
N ASN A 24 -12.25 -5.50 -24.97
CA ASN A 24 -11.53 -5.37 -26.24
C ASN A 24 -11.39 -3.91 -26.71
N ARG A 25 -12.39 -3.05 -26.46
CA ARG A 25 -12.30 -1.62 -26.81
C ARG A 25 -11.22 -0.92 -25.99
N VAL A 26 -11.15 -1.24 -24.69
CA VAL A 26 -10.16 -0.70 -23.76
C VAL A 26 -8.76 -1.20 -24.11
N VAL A 27 -8.61 -2.50 -24.37
CA VAL A 27 -7.33 -3.12 -24.75
C VAL A 27 -6.83 -2.51 -26.06
N ILE A 28 -7.65 -2.50 -27.11
CA ILE A 28 -7.27 -1.96 -28.42
C ILE A 28 -6.89 -0.48 -28.32
N LEU A 29 -7.68 0.35 -27.63
CA LEU A 29 -7.34 1.77 -27.51
C LEU A 29 -6.09 2.00 -26.66
N THR A 30 -5.85 1.18 -25.61
CA THR A 30 -4.60 1.20 -24.83
C THR A 30 -3.39 0.92 -25.72
N GLU A 31 -3.41 -0.17 -26.49
CA GLU A 31 -2.33 -0.51 -27.43
C GLU A 31 -2.04 0.68 -28.38
N LEU A 32 -3.09 1.26 -28.96
CA LEU A 32 -2.97 2.41 -29.85
C LEU A 32 -2.39 3.67 -29.17
N THR A 33 -2.42 3.77 -27.83
CA THR A 33 -1.72 4.86 -27.12
C THR A 33 -0.24 4.62 -26.91
N GLU A 34 0.19 3.35 -26.91
CA GLU A 34 1.57 2.93 -26.69
C GLU A 34 2.36 2.79 -28.00
N GLY A 35 1.67 2.66 -29.14
CA GLY A 35 2.32 2.52 -30.43
C GLY A 35 1.40 2.70 -31.64
N GLN A 36 1.90 2.24 -32.79
CA GLN A 36 1.13 2.20 -34.04
C GLN A 36 1.08 0.78 -34.59
N TYR A 37 -0.12 0.32 -34.95
CA TYR A 37 -0.34 -1.08 -35.29
C TYR A 37 -1.19 -1.27 -36.53
N SER A 38 -0.88 -2.30 -37.30
CA SER A 38 -1.78 -2.77 -38.36
C SER A 38 -2.98 -3.50 -37.75
N ARG A 39 -4.08 -3.60 -38.50
CA ARG A 39 -5.22 -4.44 -38.09
C ARG A 39 -4.83 -5.91 -37.89
N GLY A 40 -3.91 -6.44 -38.69
CA GLY A 40 -3.42 -7.80 -38.51
C GLY A 40 -2.69 -7.98 -37.17
N THR A 41 -1.87 -7.00 -36.78
CA THR A 41 -1.15 -7.01 -35.51
C THR A 41 -2.12 -6.96 -34.32
N LEU A 42 -3.07 -6.02 -34.34
CA LEU A 42 -4.07 -5.89 -33.29
C LEU A 42 -4.95 -7.15 -33.17
N ALA A 43 -5.34 -7.77 -34.29
CA ALA A 43 -6.13 -9.01 -34.27
C ALA A 43 -5.37 -10.16 -33.58
N ASN A 44 -4.06 -10.28 -33.83
CA ASN A 44 -3.23 -11.30 -33.21
C ASN A 44 -3.01 -11.06 -31.70
N GLN A 45 -2.95 -9.79 -31.26
CA GLN A 45 -2.75 -9.44 -29.85
C GLN A 45 -4.01 -9.57 -28.99
N THR A 46 -5.19 -9.39 -29.59
CA THR A 46 -6.46 -9.24 -28.84
C THR A 46 -7.41 -10.43 -28.99
N ASP A 47 -7.04 -11.44 -29.78
CA ASP A 47 -7.83 -12.65 -30.08
C ASP A 47 -9.28 -12.37 -30.55
N VAL A 48 -9.52 -11.18 -31.12
CA VAL A 48 -10.83 -10.83 -31.67
C VAL A 48 -10.91 -11.19 -33.16
N SER A 49 -12.12 -11.47 -33.63
CA SER A 49 -12.35 -11.64 -35.08
C SER A 49 -12.04 -10.35 -35.84
N ARG A 50 -11.55 -10.47 -37.09
CA ARG A 50 -11.26 -9.31 -37.95
C ARG A 50 -12.46 -8.38 -38.10
N ALA A 51 -13.67 -8.92 -38.23
CA ALA A 51 -14.90 -8.14 -38.33
C ALA A 51 -15.17 -7.32 -37.05
N THR A 52 -14.92 -7.91 -35.88
CA THR A 52 -15.04 -7.20 -34.59
C THR A 52 -13.99 -6.10 -34.47
N LEU A 53 -12.73 -6.39 -34.83
CA LEU A 53 -11.66 -5.39 -34.81
C LEU A 53 -11.96 -4.22 -35.74
N ASP A 54 -12.38 -4.49 -36.98
CA ASP A 54 -12.72 -3.47 -37.97
C ASP A 54 -13.83 -2.56 -37.44
N ARG A 55 -14.86 -3.15 -36.82
CA ARG A 55 -15.94 -2.39 -36.18
C ARG A 55 -15.42 -1.50 -35.05
N ILE A 56 -14.59 -2.03 -34.16
CA ILE A 56 -14.03 -1.26 -33.04
C ILE A 56 -13.17 -0.10 -33.55
N ILE A 57 -12.25 -0.35 -34.48
CA ILE A 57 -11.36 0.69 -35.03
C ILE A 57 -12.17 1.80 -35.70
N ASN A 58 -13.16 1.45 -36.52
CA ASN A 58 -14.02 2.46 -37.16
C ASN A 58 -14.77 3.29 -36.11
N GLU A 59 -15.35 2.66 -35.08
CA GLU A 59 -16.05 3.37 -33.99
C GLU A 59 -15.12 4.29 -33.18
N LEU A 60 -13.85 3.90 -32.99
CA LEU A 60 -12.81 4.72 -32.36
C LEU A 60 -12.39 5.91 -33.23
N GLU A 61 -12.30 5.73 -34.56
CA GLU A 61 -12.04 6.81 -35.52
C GLU A 61 -13.21 7.80 -35.60
N GLU A 62 -14.46 7.31 -35.61
CA GLU A 62 -15.68 8.14 -35.57
C GLU A 62 -15.75 9.02 -34.33
N ARG A 63 -15.23 8.53 -33.20
CA ARG A 63 -15.09 9.29 -31.93
C ARG A 63 -13.89 10.21 -31.91
N GLY A 64 -13.03 10.14 -32.93
CA GLY A 64 -11.79 10.89 -33.01
C GLY A 64 -10.76 10.44 -31.97
N TRP A 65 -10.83 9.21 -31.47
CA TRP A 65 -9.89 8.64 -30.49
C TRP A 65 -8.76 7.85 -31.15
N ALA A 66 -9.00 7.31 -32.34
CA ALA A 66 -7.99 6.68 -33.18
C ALA A 66 -7.92 7.37 -34.55
N LYS A 67 -6.83 7.16 -35.27
CA LYS A 67 -6.68 7.57 -36.67
C LYS A 67 -5.79 6.59 -37.42
N ARG A 68 -6.08 6.43 -38.70
CA ARG A 68 -5.14 5.83 -39.64
C ARG A 68 -3.93 6.73 -39.90
N THR A 69 -2.73 6.16 -39.83
CA THR A 69 -1.47 6.83 -40.15
C THR A 69 -1.21 6.83 -41.66
N THR A 70 -0.24 7.61 -42.11
CA THR A 70 0.18 7.66 -43.52
C THR A 70 0.71 6.31 -44.04
N GLU A 71 1.27 5.49 -43.14
CA GLU A 71 1.77 4.14 -43.44
C GLU A 71 0.66 3.08 -43.46
N GLY A 72 -0.58 3.47 -43.16
CA GLY A 72 -1.75 2.60 -43.15
C GLY A 72 -1.97 1.83 -41.84
N ASN A 73 -1.12 2.04 -40.84
CA ASN A 73 -1.31 1.60 -39.46
C ASN A 73 -2.34 2.48 -38.73
N TYR A 74 -2.69 2.12 -37.51
CA TYR A 74 -3.57 2.89 -36.63
C TYR A 74 -2.80 3.32 -35.38
N ALA A 75 -3.11 4.51 -34.88
CA ALA A 75 -2.59 5.04 -33.62
C ALA A 75 -3.69 5.86 -32.94
N ALA A 76 -3.57 6.04 -31.62
CA ALA A 76 -4.45 6.93 -30.89
C ALA A 76 -4.21 8.39 -31.33
N THR A 77 -5.28 9.18 -31.36
CA THR A 77 -5.18 10.64 -31.47
C THR A 77 -4.76 11.23 -30.12
N ALA A 78 -4.43 12.53 -30.08
CA ALA A 78 -4.22 13.23 -28.82
C ALA A 78 -5.44 13.12 -27.88
N HIS A 79 -6.65 13.11 -28.44
CA HIS A 79 -7.88 12.93 -27.67
C HIS A 79 -7.96 11.52 -27.07
N GLY A 80 -7.72 10.48 -27.87
CA GLY A 80 -7.69 9.10 -27.37
C GLY A 80 -6.64 8.88 -26.28
N GLN A 81 -5.44 9.46 -26.44
CA GLN A 81 -4.39 9.43 -25.43
C GLN A 81 -4.80 10.14 -24.13
N HIS A 82 -5.41 11.32 -24.22
CA HIS A 82 -5.92 12.03 -23.04
C HIS A 82 -7.04 11.26 -22.33
N LEU A 83 -7.96 10.66 -23.09
CA LEU A 83 -9.04 9.85 -22.54
C LEU A 83 -8.49 8.62 -21.80
N MET A 84 -7.61 7.85 -22.44
CA MET A 84 -7.05 6.62 -21.86
C MET A 84 -6.17 6.87 -20.64
N ARG A 85 -5.44 8.00 -20.61
CA ARG A 85 -4.69 8.43 -19.41
C ARG A 85 -5.56 8.64 -18.17
N ARG A 86 -6.88 8.81 -18.32
CA ARG A 86 -7.82 8.91 -17.20
C ARG A 86 -8.65 7.64 -17.03
N PHE A 87 -8.99 6.99 -18.14
CA PHE A 87 -9.88 5.84 -18.12
C PHE A 87 -9.21 4.57 -17.58
N LYS A 88 -7.94 4.33 -17.92
CA LYS A 88 -7.20 3.14 -17.44
C LYS A 88 -6.98 3.18 -15.92
N PRO A 89 -6.43 4.26 -15.33
CA PRO A 89 -6.33 4.39 -13.87
C PRO A 89 -7.68 4.27 -13.15
N PHE A 90 -8.75 4.80 -13.76
CA PHE A 90 -10.09 4.66 -13.19
C PHE A 90 -10.55 3.20 -13.11
N ILE A 91 -10.31 2.39 -14.15
CA ILE A 91 -10.63 0.95 -14.11
C ILE A 91 -9.78 0.24 -13.04
N GLU A 92 -8.48 0.53 -12.99
CA GLU A 92 -7.55 -0.06 -12.02
C GLU A 92 -7.92 0.30 -10.58
N SER A 93 -8.42 1.52 -10.35
CA SER A 93 -8.99 1.96 -9.07
C SER A 93 -10.23 1.15 -8.71
N VAL A 94 -11.17 0.96 -9.64
CA VAL A 94 -12.39 0.16 -9.39
C VAL A 94 -12.05 -1.31 -9.13
N GLU A 95 -11.06 -1.87 -9.82
CA GLU A 95 -10.56 -3.21 -9.55
C GLU A 95 -9.95 -3.32 -8.15
N THR A 96 -9.13 -2.35 -7.77
CA THR A 96 -8.54 -2.26 -6.42
C THR A 96 -9.63 -2.18 -5.36
N LEU A 97 -10.68 -1.38 -5.56
CA LEU A 97 -11.82 -1.30 -4.65
C LEU A 97 -12.49 -2.66 -4.45
N HIS A 98 -12.70 -3.44 -5.51
CA HIS A 98 -13.27 -4.78 -5.38
C HIS A 98 -12.32 -5.76 -4.70
N ARG A 99 -11.01 -5.62 -4.88
CA ARG A 99 -10.02 -6.53 -4.30
C ARG A 99 -9.79 -6.28 -2.82
N LEU A 100 -9.78 -5.01 -2.43
CA LEU A 100 -9.60 -4.59 -1.05
C LEU A 100 -10.91 -4.56 -0.26
N ASP A 101 -12.07 -4.64 -0.91
CA ASP A 101 -13.41 -4.80 -0.33
C ASP A 101 -13.57 -4.29 1.12
N ASP A 102 -13.64 -5.21 2.08
CA ASP A 102 -13.81 -5.00 3.52
C ASP A 102 -12.61 -4.34 4.21
N VAL A 103 -11.42 -4.48 3.63
CA VAL A 103 -10.16 -3.94 4.18
C VAL A 103 -9.79 -2.56 3.61
N LEU A 104 -10.58 -2.00 2.69
CA LEU A 104 -10.34 -0.65 2.18
C LEU A 104 -10.25 0.41 3.29
N THR A 105 -11.03 0.21 4.37
CA THR A 105 -11.02 1.08 5.57
C THR A 105 -9.72 1.05 6.36
N TRP A 106 -8.78 0.18 6.00
CA TRP A 106 -7.46 0.09 6.63
C TRP A 106 -6.45 1.00 5.95
N LEU A 107 -6.72 1.41 4.70
CA LEU A 107 -5.93 2.42 4.03
C LEU A 107 -6.20 3.79 4.68
N PRO A 108 -5.15 4.59 4.91
CA PRO A 108 -5.29 5.95 5.43
C PRO A 108 -5.74 6.89 4.30
N ILE A 109 -7.02 6.80 3.91
CA ILE A 109 -7.55 7.44 2.68
C ILE A 109 -7.31 8.96 2.67
N ASP A 110 -7.37 9.61 3.84
CA ASP A 110 -7.17 11.06 3.94
C ASP A 110 -5.68 11.46 3.81
N GLU A 111 -4.77 10.53 4.10
CA GLU A 111 -3.31 10.68 4.01
C GLU A 111 -2.71 10.09 2.72
N LEU A 112 -3.52 9.44 1.87
CA LEU A 112 -3.07 8.96 0.57
C LEU A 112 -2.81 10.13 -0.38
N SER A 113 -1.54 10.35 -0.74
CA SER A 113 -1.14 11.29 -1.79
C SER A 113 -1.14 10.65 -3.19
N ILE A 114 -1.39 9.34 -3.27
CA ILE A 114 -1.45 8.53 -4.49
C ILE A 114 -2.85 8.00 -4.74
N GLY A 115 -3.19 7.75 -6.00
CA GLY A 115 -4.46 7.15 -6.39
C GLY A 115 -4.54 5.64 -6.10
N LEU A 116 -5.77 5.12 -5.97
CA LEU A 116 -6.01 3.69 -5.69
C LEU A 116 -5.54 2.78 -6.83
N GLU A 117 -5.40 3.29 -8.05
CA GLU A 117 -4.82 2.56 -9.19
C GLU A 117 -3.42 1.98 -8.91
N HIS A 118 -2.67 2.57 -7.96
CA HIS A 118 -1.34 2.10 -7.61
C HIS A 118 -1.34 0.86 -6.70
N PHE A 119 -2.47 0.54 -6.08
CA PHE A 119 -2.65 -0.69 -5.27
C PHE A 119 -3.14 -1.87 -6.12
N ASN A 120 -2.92 -1.83 -7.44
CA ASN A 120 -3.32 -2.88 -8.38
C ASN A 120 -2.54 -4.19 -8.23
N ASP A 121 -1.49 -4.24 -7.41
CA ASP A 121 -0.76 -5.44 -7.00
C ASP A 121 -1.13 -5.87 -5.57
N ALA A 122 -1.85 -5.01 -4.83
CA ALA A 122 -2.06 -5.20 -3.42
C ALA A 122 -2.89 -6.45 -3.16
N VAL A 123 -2.46 -7.24 -2.19
CA VAL A 123 -3.15 -8.47 -1.75
C VAL A 123 -3.50 -8.39 -0.27
N VAL A 124 -4.67 -8.90 0.07
CA VAL A 124 -5.10 -9.06 1.46
C VAL A 124 -4.57 -10.39 1.95
N ARG A 125 -3.49 -10.39 2.74
CA ARG A 125 -2.83 -11.62 3.18
C ARG A 125 -3.59 -12.25 4.33
N ARG A 126 -4.65 -12.99 4.00
CA ARG A 126 -5.37 -13.81 4.95
C ARG A 126 -4.55 -15.09 5.20
N PRO A 127 -4.28 -15.47 6.46
CA PRO A 127 -3.69 -16.77 6.74
C PRO A 127 -4.64 -17.87 6.23
N GLU A 128 -4.08 -18.99 5.76
CA GLU A 128 -4.87 -20.08 5.14
C GLU A 128 -5.73 -20.80 6.19
N SER A 129 -5.28 -20.73 7.44
CA SER A 129 -6.04 -21.10 8.63
C SER A 129 -6.26 -19.88 9.52
N GLU A 130 -7.20 -19.94 10.46
CA GLU A 130 -7.31 -18.93 11.54
C GLU A 130 -6.12 -18.99 12.53
N ASP A 131 -4.99 -19.58 12.14
CA ASP A 131 -3.80 -19.77 12.98
C ASP A 131 -2.95 -18.48 13.02
N PRO A 132 -2.84 -17.82 14.19
CA PRO A 132 -1.98 -16.66 14.37
C PRO A 132 -0.50 -16.94 14.09
N VAL A 133 -0.06 -18.20 14.13
CA VAL A 133 1.32 -18.61 13.86
C VAL A 133 1.71 -18.35 12.40
N GLU A 134 0.80 -18.51 11.45
CA GLU A 134 1.09 -18.25 10.02
C GLU A 134 1.40 -16.77 9.76
N ALA A 135 0.61 -15.87 10.36
CA ALA A 135 0.82 -14.43 10.23
C ALA A 135 2.16 -14.00 10.84
N ILE A 136 2.49 -14.55 12.01
CA ILE A 136 3.79 -14.31 12.67
C ILE A 136 4.93 -14.87 11.81
N GLY A 137 4.78 -16.08 11.26
CA GLY A 137 5.78 -16.70 10.38
C GLY A 137 6.08 -15.86 9.15
N PHE A 138 5.04 -15.37 8.47
CA PHE A 138 5.19 -14.51 7.29
C PHE A 138 5.98 -13.22 7.60
N ILE A 139 5.63 -12.51 8.68
CA ILE A 139 6.34 -11.27 9.04
C ILE A 139 7.78 -11.58 9.51
N ASN A 140 7.97 -12.70 10.19
CA ASN A 140 9.30 -13.12 10.62
C ASN A 140 10.20 -13.49 9.44
N ASP A 141 9.65 -14.09 8.38
CA ASP A 141 10.36 -14.39 7.14
C ASP A 141 10.76 -13.11 6.39
N LEU A 142 9.89 -12.09 6.37
CA LEU A 142 10.24 -10.77 5.85
C LEU A 142 11.40 -10.17 6.65
N LEU A 143 11.26 -10.07 7.99
CA LEU A 143 12.33 -9.57 8.87
C LEU A 143 13.65 -10.31 8.66
N GLY A 144 13.63 -11.62 8.45
CA GLY A 144 14.81 -12.45 8.22
C GLY A 144 15.60 -12.11 6.95
N ASN A 145 14.95 -11.46 5.97
CA ASN A 145 15.57 -11.09 4.70
C ASN A 145 15.77 -9.58 4.55
N THR A 146 15.13 -8.78 5.40
CA THR A 146 15.15 -7.32 5.30
C THR A 146 16.47 -6.69 5.73
N SER A 147 16.95 -5.73 4.94
CA SER A 147 18.10 -4.87 5.29
C SER A 147 17.68 -3.52 5.88
N GLU A 148 16.55 -2.97 5.44
CA GLU A 148 15.95 -1.74 5.95
C GLU A 148 14.51 -1.99 6.39
N PHE A 149 14.26 -1.85 7.69
CA PHE A 149 12.93 -1.94 8.28
C PHE A 149 12.45 -0.56 8.72
N ARG A 150 11.33 -0.09 8.15
CA ARG A 150 10.69 1.15 8.58
C ARG A 150 9.31 0.89 9.17
N VAL A 151 8.93 1.65 10.18
CA VAL A 151 7.68 1.43 10.93
C VAL A 151 6.93 2.73 11.25
N LEU A 152 5.61 2.71 11.09
CA LEU A 152 4.67 3.63 11.73
C LEU A 152 3.62 2.75 12.41
N ALA A 153 3.68 2.58 13.73
CA ALA A 153 2.83 1.58 14.41
C ALA A 153 2.43 1.96 15.84
N HIS A 154 1.24 1.52 16.22
CA HIS A 154 0.80 1.48 17.62
C HIS A 154 0.81 0.04 18.16
N LEU A 155 0.92 -0.98 17.30
CA LEU A 155 0.91 -2.39 17.70
C LEU A 155 2.28 -2.87 18.20
N ALA A 156 2.28 -3.59 19.32
CA ALA A 156 3.46 -4.20 19.89
C ALA A 156 3.82 -5.51 19.18
N PRO A 157 5.07 -5.71 18.72
CA PRO A 157 5.44 -6.95 18.07
C PRO A 157 5.35 -8.13 19.03
N PRO A 158 4.69 -9.24 18.63
CA PRO A 158 4.78 -10.51 19.32
C PRO A 158 6.22 -10.90 19.62
N GLU A 159 6.41 -11.69 20.69
CA GLU A 159 7.74 -12.06 21.19
C GLU A 159 8.70 -12.61 20.12
N PRO A 160 8.27 -13.49 19.17
CA PRO A 160 9.14 -13.94 18.09
C PRO A 160 9.64 -12.80 17.19
N LEU A 161 8.74 -11.89 16.78
CA LEU A 161 9.11 -10.74 15.94
C LEU A 161 10.02 -9.77 16.69
N GLY A 162 9.70 -9.50 17.97
CA GLY A 162 10.54 -8.67 18.83
C GLY A 162 11.95 -9.25 19.02
N ALA A 163 12.09 -10.57 19.14
CA ALA A 163 13.38 -11.24 19.22
C ALA A 163 14.19 -11.09 17.93
N THR A 164 13.56 -11.30 16.76
CA THR A 164 14.20 -11.14 15.45
C THR A 164 14.64 -9.70 15.20
N LEU A 165 13.80 -8.71 15.53
CA LEU A 165 14.16 -7.29 15.46
C LEU A 165 15.42 -7.01 16.30
N HIS A 166 15.41 -7.44 17.56
CA HIS A 166 16.54 -7.27 18.48
C HIS A 166 17.82 -7.89 17.94
N GLU A 167 17.79 -9.15 17.53
CA GLU A 167 18.96 -9.86 17.02
C GLU A 167 19.55 -9.15 15.79
N ARG A 168 18.73 -8.88 14.78
CA ARG A 168 19.22 -8.36 13.49
C ARG A 168 19.76 -6.93 13.60
N VAL A 169 19.09 -6.07 14.33
CA VAL A 169 19.52 -4.68 14.52
C VAL A 169 20.81 -4.64 15.35
N THR A 170 20.88 -5.38 16.47
CA THR A 170 22.09 -5.39 17.30
C THR A 170 23.28 -6.06 16.61
N ALA A 171 23.02 -7.04 15.73
CA ALA A 171 24.03 -7.63 14.85
C ALA A 171 24.40 -6.73 13.65
N ARG A 172 23.78 -5.55 13.50
CA ARG A 172 23.96 -4.61 12.38
C ARG A 172 23.70 -5.22 11.00
N GLN A 173 22.76 -6.17 10.95
CA GLN A 173 22.29 -6.81 9.71
C GLN A 173 21.06 -6.10 9.13
N MET A 174 20.40 -5.26 9.93
CA MET A 174 19.20 -4.52 9.54
C MET A 174 19.16 -3.17 10.24
N THR A 175 18.77 -2.11 9.53
CA THR A 175 18.46 -0.81 10.14
C THR A 175 16.98 -0.75 10.49
N MET A 176 16.65 -0.08 11.59
CA MET A 176 15.26 0.15 12.01
C MET A 176 15.04 1.63 12.28
N ASN A 177 14.04 2.22 11.64
CA ASN A 177 13.65 3.61 11.88
C ASN A 177 12.13 3.79 11.79
N GLY A 178 11.62 4.86 12.40
CA GLY A 178 10.21 5.23 12.24
C GLY A 178 9.53 5.69 13.52
N VAL A 179 8.21 5.71 13.50
CA VAL A 179 7.37 6.30 14.55
C VAL A 179 6.57 5.21 15.26
N ILE A 180 6.55 5.28 16.59
CA ILE A 180 5.66 4.50 17.43
C ILE A 180 4.84 5.41 18.33
N THR A 181 3.66 4.97 18.75
CA THR A 181 2.83 5.75 19.68
C THR A 181 3.44 5.75 21.08
N ASP A 182 3.07 6.77 21.86
CA ASP A 182 3.36 6.87 23.29
C ASP A 182 2.89 5.64 24.09
N GLU A 183 1.66 5.19 23.82
CA GLU A 183 1.12 3.96 24.41
C GLU A 183 2.02 2.74 24.12
N LEU A 184 2.58 2.67 22.91
CA LEU A 184 3.50 1.60 22.53
C LEU A 184 4.84 1.72 23.25
N VAL A 185 5.39 2.93 23.40
CA VAL A 185 6.61 3.14 24.19
C VAL A 185 6.41 2.66 25.64
N GLU A 186 5.29 3.03 26.28
CA GLU A 186 4.95 2.60 27.64
C GLU A 186 4.83 1.07 27.73
N PHE A 187 4.13 0.44 26.79
CA PHE A 187 3.99 -1.01 26.76
C PHE A 187 5.34 -1.72 26.57
N LEU A 188 6.21 -1.20 25.71
CA LEU A 188 7.54 -1.77 25.49
C LEU A 188 8.46 -1.59 26.72
N GLY A 189 8.22 -0.55 27.53
CA GLY A 189 8.88 -0.31 28.81
C GLY A 189 8.31 -1.09 30.01
N SER A 190 7.10 -1.65 29.89
CA SER A 190 6.32 -2.22 31.01
C SER A 190 6.97 -3.36 31.80
N THR A 191 7.98 -4.05 31.26
CA THR A 191 8.70 -5.11 31.97
C THR A 191 10.22 -4.97 31.78
N PRO A 192 11.04 -5.33 32.78
CA PRO A 192 12.51 -5.25 32.65
C PRO A 192 13.06 -5.99 31.42
N LYS A 193 12.45 -7.12 31.05
CA LYS A 193 12.84 -7.91 29.88
C LYS A 193 12.56 -7.16 28.57
N ARG A 194 11.36 -6.59 28.38
CA ARG A 194 11.02 -5.81 27.17
C ARG A 194 11.83 -4.52 27.11
N ALA A 195 11.89 -3.78 28.21
CA ALA A 195 12.63 -2.53 28.32
C ALA A 195 14.11 -2.71 27.94
N LYS A 196 14.76 -3.77 28.46
CA LYS A 196 16.15 -4.10 28.09
C LYS A 196 16.32 -4.37 26.59
N ARG A 197 15.37 -5.07 25.97
CA ARG A 197 15.41 -5.38 24.53
C ARG A 197 15.33 -4.12 23.67
N TRP A 198 14.35 -3.26 23.95
CA TRP A 198 14.09 -2.05 23.17
C TRP A 198 15.15 -0.98 23.39
N ARG A 199 15.69 -0.87 24.62
CA ARG A 199 16.89 -0.06 24.87
C ARG A 199 18.04 -0.44 23.94
N ALA A 200 18.35 -1.74 23.86
CA ALA A 200 19.46 -2.22 23.04
C ALA A 200 19.26 -1.94 21.54
N LEU A 201 18.01 -1.86 21.06
CA LEU A 201 17.70 -1.44 19.69
C LEU A 201 18.09 0.03 19.46
N VAL A 202 17.66 0.93 20.36
CA VAL A 202 18.00 2.36 20.29
C VAL A 202 19.52 2.56 20.41
N GLU A 203 20.18 1.86 21.34
CA GLU A 203 21.65 1.91 21.50
C GLU A 203 22.43 1.37 20.29
N ALA A 204 21.85 0.42 19.56
CA ALA A 204 22.42 -0.13 18.33
C ALA A 204 22.27 0.81 17.12
N GLY A 205 21.56 1.93 17.27
CA GLY A 205 21.39 2.97 16.25
C GLY A 205 20.00 3.01 15.61
N SER A 206 18.99 2.36 16.17
CA SER A 206 17.61 2.52 15.70
C SER A 206 17.13 3.97 15.90
N GLU A 207 16.62 4.58 14.83
CA GLU A 207 16.08 5.94 14.87
C GLU A 207 14.55 5.88 15.06
N LEU A 208 14.13 5.67 16.32
CA LEU A 208 12.71 5.65 16.68
C LEU A 208 12.25 7.00 17.23
N ARG A 209 11.00 7.35 16.91
CA ARG A 209 10.33 8.54 17.41
C ARG A 209 8.97 8.21 17.99
N GLN A 210 8.56 8.99 18.99
CA GLN A 210 7.31 8.88 19.71
C GLN A 210 6.33 9.93 19.22
N HIS A 211 5.11 9.49 18.92
CA HIS A 211 3.97 10.36 18.66
C HIS A 211 2.92 10.20 19.76
N GLU A 212 2.39 11.31 20.27
CA GLU A 212 1.28 11.33 21.24
C GLU A 212 -0.06 11.31 20.49
N GLY A 213 -0.82 10.23 20.67
CA GLY A 213 -2.16 10.09 20.07
C GLY A 213 -2.24 9.13 18.89
N PRO A 214 -3.37 9.13 18.16
CA PRO A 214 -3.65 8.12 17.14
C PRO A 214 -2.85 8.36 15.86
N ILE A 215 -2.41 7.26 15.26
CA ILE A 215 -1.83 7.22 13.90
C ILE A 215 -2.89 6.78 12.88
N PRO A 216 -2.75 7.11 11.59
CA PRO A 216 -3.78 6.87 10.58
C PRO A 216 -3.86 5.39 10.16
N CYS A 217 -2.75 4.67 10.24
CA CYS A 217 -2.65 3.23 10.00
C CYS A 217 -1.43 2.65 10.73
N ASN A 218 -1.38 1.32 10.86
CA ASN A 218 -0.11 0.63 11.06
C ASN A 218 0.52 0.39 9.69
N LEU A 219 1.79 0.73 9.55
CA LEU A 219 2.55 0.66 8.31
C LEU A 219 3.93 0.09 8.61
N TRP A 220 4.33 -0.92 7.85
CA TRP A 220 5.65 -1.54 7.92
C TRP A 220 6.24 -1.65 6.52
N ILE A 221 7.51 -1.29 6.38
CA ILE A 221 8.26 -1.41 5.13
C ILE A 221 9.43 -2.37 5.38
N PHE A 222 9.50 -3.40 4.53
CA PHE A 222 10.51 -4.46 4.52
C PHE A 222 11.25 -4.40 3.19
N ASP A 223 12.29 -3.56 3.09
CA ASP A 223 12.92 -3.20 1.81
C ASP A 223 11.86 -2.84 0.74
N GLU A 224 11.56 -3.75 -0.18
CA GLU A 224 10.64 -3.53 -1.31
C GLU A 224 9.15 -3.77 -0.97
N THR A 225 8.86 -4.40 0.17
CA THR A 225 7.50 -4.84 0.54
C THR A 225 6.86 -3.92 1.59
N VAL A 226 5.65 -3.43 1.31
CA VAL A 226 4.84 -2.60 2.21
C VAL A 226 3.69 -3.41 2.81
N LEU A 227 3.54 -3.38 4.13
CA LEU A 227 2.40 -3.92 4.86
C LEU A 227 1.60 -2.78 5.49
N ILE A 228 0.29 -2.76 5.25
CA ILE A 228 -0.66 -1.81 5.84
C ILE A 228 -1.70 -2.58 6.64
N LYS A 229 -1.91 -2.17 7.88
CA LYS A 229 -3.02 -2.62 8.73
C LYS A 229 -3.76 -1.41 9.28
N LYS A 230 -5.04 -1.58 9.56
CA LYS A 230 -5.86 -0.58 10.22
C LYS A 230 -5.20 -0.06 11.51
N SER A 231 -5.39 1.23 11.78
CA SER A 231 -5.21 1.81 13.10
C SER A 231 -6.56 1.92 13.83
N GLY A 232 -6.62 1.62 15.12
CA GLY A 232 -7.88 1.62 15.86
C GLY A 232 -7.72 1.35 17.35
N PRO A 233 -8.81 1.31 18.13
CA PRO A 233 -8.80 1.03 19.57
C PRO A 233 -8.55 -0.47 19.87
N GLU A 234 -7.92 -1.17 18.93
CA GLU A 234 -7.49 -2.55 19.08
C GLU A 234 -6.48 -2.63 20.23
N PRO A 235 -6.49 -3.69 21.06
CA PRO A 235 -5.47 -3.87 22.08
C PRO A 235 -4.07 -3.79 21.46
N ILE A 236 -3.15 -3.16 22.19
CA ILE A 236 -1.79 -2.94 21.69
C ILE A 236 -1.05 -4.24 21.37
N ASP A 237 -1.42 -5.34 22.02
CA ASP A 237 -0.87 -6.68 21.85
C ASP A 237 -1.72 -7.58 20.93
N GLU A 238 -2.65 -6.98 20.18
CA GLU A 238 -3.42 -7.70 19.17
C GLU A 238 -2.48 -8.30 18.10
N SER A 239 -2.89 -9.47 17.60
CA SER A 239 -2.20 -10.11 16.48
C SER A 239 -2.02 -9.12 15.32
N TYR A 240 -0.84 -9.13 14.71
CA TYR A 240 -0.58 -8.40 13.46
C TYR A 240 -1.55 -8.81 12.35
N GLY A 241 -2.24 -9.95 12.50
CA GLY A 241 -3.46 -10.26 11.79
C GLY A 241 -3.28 -10.33 10.27
N VAL A 242 -4.29 -9.84 9.55
CA VAL A 242 -4.31 -9.79 8.08
C VAL A 242 -3.83 -8.40 7.67
N PRO A 243 -2.70 -8.26 6.96
CA PRO A 243 -2.30 -7.00 6.36
C PRO A 243 -2.71 -6.90 4.88
N ILE A 244 -2.82 -5.68 4.38
CA ILE A 244 -2.68 -5.38 2.94
C ILE A 244 -1.18 -5.41 2.63
N VAL A 245 -0.77 -6.16 1.61
CA VAL A 245 0.63 -6.28 1.17
C VAL A 245 0.75 -5.74 -0.25
N SER A 246 1.75 -4.91 -0.52
CA SER A 246 2.08 -4.40 -1.86
C SER A 246 3.60 -4.32 -2.04
N GLU A 247 4.07 -4.55 -3.26
CA GLU A 247 5.46 -4.38 -3.70
C GLU A 247 5.58 -3.27 -4.76
N ASN A 248 4.50 -2.52 -5.01
CA ASN A 248 4.46 -1.45 -5.99
C ASN A 248 5.35 -0.27 -5.56
N ASP A 249 6.26 0.15 -6.44
CA ASP A 249 7.20 1.25 -6.19
C ASP A 249 6.52 2.57 -5.81
N THR A 250 5.33 2.85 -6.37
CA THR A 250 4.58 4.07 -6.03
C THR A 250 3.97 3.99 -4.63
N VAL A 251 3.45 2.82 -4.24
CA VAL A 251 2.96 2.57 -2.88
C VAL A 251 4.12 2.63 -1.89
N ARG A 252 5.27 2.05 -2.23
CA ARG A 252 6.49 2.11 -1.41
C ARG A 252 7.00 3.53 -1.23
N SER A 253 7.10 4.32 -2.30
CA SER A 253 7.50 5.73 -2.22
C SER A 253 6.56 6.53 -1.32
N TRP A 254 5.25 6.37 -1.49
CA TRP A 254 4.26 7.02 -0.62
C TRP A 254 4.41 6.60 0.84
N ALA A 255 4.61 5.31 1.10
CA ALA A 255 4.77 4.79 2.45
C ALA A 255 6.01 5.38 3.14
N HIS A 256 7.12 5.51 2.41
CA HIS A 256 8.32 6.21 2.91
C HIS A 256 8.02 7.68 3.24
N ASP A 257 7.41 8.40 2.31
CA ASP A 257 7.06 9.82 2.49
C ASP A 257 6.16 10.03 3.70
N LEU A 258 5.18 9.13 3.93
CA LEU A 258 4.31 9.16 5.10
C LEU A 258 5.13 8.97 6.38
N ILE A 259 5.98 7.94 6.46
CA ILE A 259 6.81 7.74 7.67
C ILE A 259 7.73 8.95 7.90
N ASP A 260 8.29 9.56 6.85
CA ASP A 260 9.12 10.75 6.97
C ASP A 260 8.35 11.97 7.48
N GLU A 261 7.12 12.18 7.03
CA GLU A 261 6.23 13.22 7.56
C GLU A 261 5.97 13.04 9.06
N TRP A 262 5.60 11.83 9.46
CA TRP A 262 5.35 11.50 10.87
C TRP A 262 6.62 11.60 11.73
N MET A 263 7.76 11.18 11.20
CA MET A 263 9.07 11.33 11.87
C MET A 263 9.39 12.80 12.14
N ASN A 264 9.12 13.70 11.19
CA ASN A 264 9.37 15.13 11.34
C ASN A 264 8.47 15.79 12.40
N ALA A 265 7.27 15.26 12.60
CA ALA A 265 6.31 15.74 13.60
C ALA A 265 6.49 15.09 15.00
N ALA A 266 7.18 13.96 15.08
CA ALA A 266 7.35 13.16 16.29
C ALA A 266 8.62 13.51 17.11
N SER A 267 8.58 13.18 18.40
CA SER A 267 9.69 13.40 19.35
C SER A 267 10.69 12.25 19.32
N PRO A 268 12.01 12.48 19.44
CA PRO A 268 12.99 11.39 19.47
C PRO A 268 12.81 10.48 20.70
N ILE A 269 12.98 9.18 20.52
CA ILE A 269 13.08 8.20 21.62
C ILE A 269 14.56 7.93 21.88
N ASP A 270 15.00 8.14 23.11
CA ASP A 270 16.34 7.77 23.56
C ASP A 270 16.31 6.50 24.42
N ALA A 271 17.50 5.97 24.74
CA ALA A 271 17.64 4.79 25.57
C ALA A 271 17.06 4.97 27.00
N SER A 272 16.91 6.22 27.46
CA SER A 272 16.39 6.53 28.79
C SER A 272 14.87 6.35 28.88
N ALA A 273 14.16 6.44 27.75
CA ALA A 273 12.74 6.11 27.65
C ALA A 273 12.43 4.66 28.08
N PHE A 274 13.41 3.77 28.03
CA PHE A 274 13.29 2.37 28.46
C PHE A 274 14.02 2.09 29.78
N GLU A 275 14.43 3.11 30.54
CA GLU A 275 14.95 2.93 31.90
C GLU A 275 13.91 2.31 32.82
N ALA A 276 14.31 1.25 33.52
CA ALA A 276 13.48 0.69 34.56
C ALA A 276 13.37 1.77 35.64
N ASP A 277 12.16 2.24 35.93
CA ASP A 277 11.95 3.13 37.06
C ASP A 277 12.45 2.41 38.32
N PRO A 278 13.50 2.89 39.00
CA PRO A 278 14.03 2.25 40.18
C PRO A 278 13.02 2.23 41.34
N THR A 279 11.88 2.93 41.21
CA THR A 279 10.79 2.98 42.19
C THR A 279 9.59 2.10 41.85
N ALA A 280 9.54 1.45 40.69
CA ALA A 280 8.46 0.52 40.36
C ALA A 280 8.58 -0.77 41.19
N PRO A 281 7.56 -1.15 41.99
CA PRO A 281 7.62 -2.37 42.78
C PRO A 281 7.70 -3.58 41.85
N GLY A 282 8.80 -4.34 41.98
CA GLY A 282 9.01 -5.55 41.20
C GLY A 282 7.87 -6.55 41.43
N ALA A 283 7.07 -6.78 40.40
CA ALA A 283 6.13 -7.89 40.34
C ALA A 283 6.93 -9.18 40.08
N ASP A 284 7.71 -9.61 41.06
CA ASP A 284 8.28 -10.95 41.12
C ASP A 284 8.00 -11.52 42.52
N SER A 285 6.75 -11.95 42.70
CA SER A 285 6.39 -12.90 43.74
C SER A 285 5.11 -13.64 43.34
N SER A 286 5.29 -14.84 42.78
CA SER A 286 4.45 -16.06 42.88
C SER A 286 4.93 -17.00 41.77
N GLY A 287 5.57 -18.14 41.99
CA GLY A 287 5.66 -19.01 43.15
C GLY A 287 5.67 -20.45 42.60
N GLU A 288 6.72 -21.18 42.94
CA GLU A 288 6.96 -22.65 42.85
C GLU A 288 6.12 -23.53 41.90
#